data_AF-A0A2E8FKK6-F1
#
_entry.id   AF-A0A2E8FKK6-F1
#
_cell.length_a   1.000
_cell.length_b   1.000
_cell.length_c   1.000
_cell.angle_alpha   90.00
_cell.angle_beta   90.00
_cell.angle_gamma   90.00
#
_symmetry.space_group_name_H-M   'P 1'
#
loop_
_entity.id
_entity.type
_entity.pdbx_description
1 polymer ?
#
loop_
_entity_poly.entity_id
_entity_poly.type
_entity_poly.pdbx_seq_one_letter_code
_entity_poly.pdbx_strand_id
1 'polypeptide(L)'
;MTDWTPLATTGDLQPGDRRTAFVDDEPVLLIRIGDDYFCVADACTHDGQPLGDGPIDGIEITCSRHGARFNLTSGEALCMPATEAILSYEVQARDGQILARPAKVNDNRSATGGAGQIDGEVSAEPAEESRPASEKTGPPDPDATSGDDETADAVEMIESLREVIDPELLINIVDLGLIYDIRPEHDKVTVDMTLTSPACPAGPQLVQQAKLALEKLDSIETAEINLVMTPPWTPERMTDDARDKLGIF
;
A
#
# COMPACT_ATOMS: atom_id res chain seq x y z
N MET A 1 -7.34 31.59 -5.68
CA MET A 1 -7.00 32.25 -6.97
C MET A 1 -5.66 31.63 -7.36
N THR A 2 -5.52 31.03 -8.54
CA THR A 2 -4.41 30.08 -8.81
C THR A 2 -3.12 30.81 -9.23
N ASP A 3 -2.67 31.68 -8.34
CA ASP A 3 -1.50 32.54 -8.47
C ASP A 3 -0.21 31.78 -8.11
N TRP A 4 0.94 32.35 -8.46
CA TRP A 4 2.24 31.70 -8.32
C TRP A 4 2.93 32.11 -7.01
N THR A 5 3.15 31.14 -6.13
CA THR A 5 3.81 31.32 -4.82
C THR A 5 5.29 30.97 -4.92
N PRO A 6 6.22 31.87 -4.51
CA PRO A 6 7.66 31.59 -4.53
C PRO A 6 8.07 30.70 -3.35
N LEU A 7 8.72 29.57 -3.63
CA LEU A 7 9.15 28.59 -2.62
C LEU A 7 10.63 28.74 -2.23
N ALA A 8 11.51 28.94 -3.21
CA ALA A 8 12.97 28.98 -3.05
C ALA A 8 13.64 29.69 -4.24
N THR A 9 14.96 29.90 -4.20
CA THR A 9 15.74 30.21 -5.41
C THR A 9 16.26 28.92 -6.07
N THR A 10 16.57 28.98 -7.37
CA THR A 10 17.17 27.86 -8.10
C THR A 10 18.60 27.52 -7.65
N GLY A 11 19.20 28.32 -6.76
CA GLY A 11 20.49 28.05 -6.11
C GLY A 11 20.38 27.38 -4.75
N ASP A 12 19.20 27.38 -4.12
CA ASP A 12 18.96 26.77 -2.79
C ASP A 12 18.70 25.25 -2.85
N LEU A 13 18.65 24.66 -4.06
CA LEU A 13 18.22 23.27 -4.28
C LEU A 13 19.00 22.62 -5.43
N GLN A 14 19.92 21.71 -5.07
CA GLN A 14 20.76 20.96 -6.01
C GLN A 14 20.01 19.72 -6.56
N PRO A 15 20.45 19.13 -7.69
CA PRO A 15 19.87 17.88 -8.18
C PRO A 15 19.95 16.76 -7.14
N GLY A 16 18.81 16.21 -6.73
CA GLY A 16 18.68 15.22 -5.65
C GLY A 16 18.25 15.82 -4.30
N ASP A 17 18.30 17.15 -4.13
CA ASP A 17 17.81 17.79 -2.91
C ASP A 17 16.27 17.85 -2.87
N ARG A 18 15.75 17.90 -1.65
CA ARG A 18 14.34 18.18 -1.34
C ARG A 18 14.20 19.03 -0.08
N ARG A 19 13.11 19.78 0.03
CA ARG A 19 12.90 20.76 1.10
C ARG A 19 11.42 21.07 1.29
N THR A 20 10.97 21.09 2.54
CA THR A 20 9.66 21.64 2.91
C THR A 20 9.63 23.15 2.68
N ALA A 21 8.60 23.61 1.97
CA ALA A 21 8.20 25.00 1.77
C ALA A 21 6.70 25.13 2.08
N PHE A 22 6.08 26.28 1.76
CA PHE A 22 4.66 26.53 2.05
C PHE A 22 3.95 27.21 0.89
N VAL A 23 2.69 26.82 0.64
CA VAL A 23 1.75 27.50 -0.27
C VAL A 23 0.46 27.77 0.47
N ASP A 24 0.06 29.04 0.59
CA ASP A 24 -1.14 29.47 1.32
C ASP A 24 -1.20 28.90 2.77
N ASP A 25 -0.06 28.96 3.46
CA ASP A 25 0.25 28.38 4.79
C ASP A 25 0.26 26.83 4.87
N GLU A 26 -0.10 26.11 3.82
CA GLU A 26 -0.07 24.64 3.75
C GLU A 26 1.35 24.11 3.44
N PRO A 27 1.87 23.07 4.14
CA PRO A 27 3.22 22.56 3.93
C PRO A 27 3.33 21.74 2.63
N VAL A 28 4.32 22.09 1.80
CA VAL A 28 4.61 21.43 0.51
C VAL A 28 6.04 20.93 0.46
N LEU A 29 6.25 19.76 -0.12
CA LEU A 29 7.57 19.20 -0.38
C LEU A 29 8.03 19.59 -1.78
N LEU A 30 9.02 20.48 -1.87
CA LEU A 30 9.71 20.82 -3.12
C LEU A 30 10.90 19.88 -3.31
N ILE A 31 11.00 19.28 -4.50
CA ILE A 31 11.99 18.25 -4.86
C ILE A 31 12.64 18.63 -6.18
N ARG A 32 13.94 18.39 -6.35
CA ARG A 32 14.62 18.49 -7.65
C ARG A 32 15.22 17.14 -8.07
N ILE A 33 14.83 16.64 -9.24
CA ILE A 33 15.36 15.40 -9.82
C ILE A 33 16.01 15.75 -11.16
N GLY A 34 17.34 15.70 -11.22
CA GLY A 34 18.08 16.24 -12.37
C GLY A 34 17.88 17.75 -12.49
N ASP A 35 17.32 18.19 -13.62
CA ASP A 35 16.98 19.60 -13.88
C ASP A 35 15.49 19.91 -13.72
N ASP A 36 14.65 18.89 -13.48
CA ASP A 36 13.22 19.03 -13.25
C ASP A 36 12.90 19.27 -11.76
N TYR A 37 11.85 20.06 -11.53
CA TYR A 37 11.36 20.40 -10.19
C TYR A 37 9.93 19.90 -10.01
N PHE A 38 9.69 19.20 -8.89
CA PHE A 38 8.40 18.63 -8.51
C PHE A 38 7.95 19.22 -7.18
N CYS A 39 6.66 19.42 -7.00
CA CYS A 39 6.10 19.90 -5.76
C CYS A 39 4.74 19.25 -5.48
N VAL A 40 4.61 18.70 -4.29
CA VAL A 40 3.42 18.01 -3.77
C VAL A 40 3.18 18.46 -2.33
N ALA A 41 1.99 18.21 -1.76
CA ALA A 41 1.77 18.38 -0.34
C ALA A 41 2.78 17.52 0.46
N ASP A 42 3.34 18.06 1.55
CA ASP A 42 4.28 17.29 2.39
C ASP A 42 3.51 16.29 3.28
N ALA A 43 2.20 16.42 3.45
CA ALA A 43 1.38 15.51 4.26
C ALA A 43 0.89 14.29 3.46
N CYS A 44 1.17 13.08 3.97
CA CYS A 44 0.59 11.83 3.50
C CYS A 44 -0.94 11.79 3.73
N THR A 45 -1.74 11.50 2.69
CA THR A 45 -3.22 11.43 2.79
C THR A 45 -3.74 10.38 3.77
N HIS A 46 -2.98 9.32 4.05
CA HIS A 46 -3.39 8.26 4.97
C HIS A 46 -3.51 8.72 6.44
N ASP A 47 -2.59 9.55 6.93
CA ASP A 47 -2.49 9.89 8.37
C ASP A 47 -1.78 11.22 8.69
N GLY A 48 -1.49 12.05 7.68
CA GLY A 48 -0.82 13.33 7.84
C GLY A 48 0.69 13.27 8.07
N GLN A 49 1.33 12.10 8.03
CA GLN A 49 2.78 11.99 8.23
C GLN A 49 3.56 12.76 7.13
N PRO A 50 4.59 13.56 7.47
CA PRO A 50 5.47 14.21 6.50
C PRO A 50 6.16 13.23 5.52
N LEU A 51 6.16 13.58 4.24
CA LEU A 51 6.78 12.81 3.16
C LEU A 51 8.27 13.17 2.97
N GLY A 52 8.72 14.33 3.48
CA GLY A 52 10.09 14.85 3.35
C GLY A 52 11.23 13.94 3.82
N ASP A 53 10.96 12.91 4.65
CA ASP A 53 11.94 11.89 5.06
C ASP A 53 11.86 10.58 4.24
N GLY A 54 10.83 10.39 3.41
CA GLY A 54 10.60 9.19 2.60
C GLY A 54 11.66 8.91 1.53
N PRO A 55 11.95 7.65 1.15
CA PRO A 55 12.77 7.38 -0.02
C PRO A 55 12.03 7.76 -1.32
N ILE A 56 12.81 8.13 -2.34
CA ILE A 56 12.34 8.49 -3.68
C ILE A 56 12.98 7.54 -4.68
N ASP A 57 12.19 6.99 -5.60
CA ASP A 57 12.67 6.20 -6.74
C ASP A 57 12.02 6.70 -8.04
N GLY A 58 12.83 7.06 -9.03
CA GLY A 58 12.36 7.73 -10.24
C GLY A 58 11.55 9.01 -9.93
N ILE A 59 10.24 8.95 -10.15
CA ILE A 59 9.25 10.02 -9.83
C ILE A 59 8.25 9.59 -8.75
N GLU A 60 8.54 8.55 -7.98
CA GLU A 60 7.71 8.08 -6.87
C GLU A 60 8.34 8.45 -5.52
N ILE A 61 7.52 8.90 -4.57
CA ILE A 61 7.94 9.07 -3.16
C ILE A 61 7.19 8.11 -2.26
N THR A 62 7.89 7.52 -1.29
CA THR A 62 7.34 6.54 -0.33
C THR A 62 7.23 7.16 1.06
N CYS A 63 6.04 7.17 1.66
CA CYS A 63 5.84 7.58 3.04
C CYS A 63 6.66 6.70 4.01
N SER A 64 7.55 7.33 4.78
CA SER A 64 8.51 6.67 5.67
C SER A 64 7.90 5.86 6.81
N ARG A 65 6.61 6.09 7.14
CA ARG A 65 5.91 5.45 8.26
C ARG A 65 5.25 4.13 7.89
N HIS A 66 4.49 4.09 6.79
CA HIS A 66 3.67 2.92 6.43
C HIS A 66 3.87 2.44 4.97
N GLY A 67 4.73 3.07 4.17
CA GLY A 67 5.07 2.60 2.83
C GLY A 67 4.11 3.02 1.70
N ALA A 68 3.10 3.85 1.97
CA ALA A 68 2.24 4.44 0.94
C ALA A 68 3.09 5.20 -0.10
N ARG A 69 2.87 4.98 -1.40
CA ARG A 69 3.62 5.64 -2.48
C ARG A 69 2.76 6.64 -3.23
N PHE A 70 3.38 7.73 -3.68
CA PHE A 70 2.74 8.78 -4.46
C PHE A 70 3.56 9.17 -5.68
N ASN A 71 2.88 9.46 -6.79
CA ASN A 71 3.51 9.99 -7.99
C ASN A 71 3.80 11.50 -7.82
N LEU A 72 5.05 11.92 -7.99
CA LEU A 72 5.49 13.32 -7.80
C LEU A 72 4.99 14.30 -8.88
N THR A 73 4.40 13.80 -9.98
CA THR A 73 3.85 14.63 -11.06
C THR A 73 2.35 14.84 -10.91
N SER A 74 1.58 13.77 -10.63
CA SER A 74 0.11 13.84 -10.51
C SER A 74 -0.39 13.96 -9.07
N GLY A 75 0.38 13.47 -8.08
CA GLY A 75 -0.05 13.27 -6.70
C GLY A 75 -0.78 11.94 -6.46
N GLU A 76 -1.00 11.13 -7.51
CA GLU A 76 -1.72 9.86 -7.46
C GLU A 76 -1.12 8.88 -6.43
N ALA A 77 -1.98 8.25 -5.62
CA ALA A 77 -1.59 7.19 -4.70
C ALA A 77 -1.35 5.89 -5.47
N LEU A 78 -0.11 5.40 -5.43
CA LEU A 78 0.38 4.25 -6.21
C LEU A 78 0.32 2.93 -5.43
N CYS A 79 0.21 2.98 -4.10
CA CYS A 79 -0.15 1.83 -3.29
C CYS A 79 -0.68 2.21 -1.90
N MET A 80 -1.45 1.27 -1.34
CA MET A 80 -1.87 1.26 0.06
C MET A 80 -0.69 1.52 1.04
N PRO A 81 -0.96 2.06 2.24
CA PRO A 81 -2.28 2.35 2.80
C PRO A 81 -2.93 3.67 2.38
N ALA A 82 -2.35 4.46 1.48
CA ALA A 82 -3.04 5.61 0.90
C ALA A 82 -4.00 5.20 -0.24
N THR A 83 -5.22 5.72 -0.21
CA THR A 83 -6.23 5.60 -1.27
C THR A 83 -6.46 6.91 -2.02
N GLU A 84 -6.35 8.05 -1.32
CA GLU A 84 -6.51 9.39 -1.88
C GLU A 84 -5.17 9.97 -2.38
N ALA A 85 -5.22 10.73 -3.47
CA ALA A 85 -4.07 11.43 -4.03
C ALA A 85 -3.66 12.65 -3.18
N ILE A 86 -2.36 12.85 -2.98
CA ILE A 86 -1.84 14.10 -2.40
C ILE A 86 -1.98 15.25 -3.40
N LEU A 87 -2.12 16.49 -2.93
CA LEU A 87 -2.22 17.65 -3.81
C LEU A 87 -0.90 17.87 -4.55
N SER A 88 -0.94 17.87 -5.88
CA SER A 88 0.19 18.21 -6.75
C SER A 88 0.16 19.69 -7.15
N TYR A 89 1.33 20.24 -7.49
CA TYR A 89 1.52 21.64 -7.82
C TYR A 89 2.22 21.79 -9.18
N GLU A 90 1.73 22.69 -10.03
CA GLU A 90 2.51 23.14 -11.19
C GLU A 90 3.73 23.92 -10.68
N VAL A 91 4.94 23.51 -11.10
CA VAL A 91 6.20 24.18 -10.71
C VAL A 91 6.81 24.90 -11.91
N GLN A 92 7.44 26.05 -11.66
CA GLN A 92 8.06 26.88 -12.68
C GLN A 92 9.30 27.60 -12.15
N ALA A 93 10.48 27.26 -12.71
CA ALA A 93 11.70 28.02 -12.51
C ALA A 93 11.74 29.22 -13.47
N ARG A 94 11.72 30.46 -12.94
CA ARG A 94 11.85 31.71 -13.70
C ARG A 94 12.61 32.76 -12.90
N ASP A 95 13.43 33.55 -13.59
CA ASP A 95 14.17 34.69 -13.02
C ASP A 95 15.00 34.35 -11.75
N GLY A 96 15.46 33.09 -11.63
CA GLY A 96 16.20 32.56 -10.49
C GLY A 96 15.33 32.09 -9.31
N GLN A 97 14.01 32.22 -9.40
CA GLN A 97 13.05 31.74 -8.40
C GLN A 97 12.38 30.43 -8.84
N ILE A 98 12.05 29.59 -7.87
CA ILE A 98 11.19 28.42 -8.03
C ILE A 98 9.80 28.81 -7.53
N LEU A 99 8.84 28.85 -8.45
CA LEU A 99 7.44 29.21 -8.20
C LEU A 99 6.58 27.96 -8.27
N ALA A 100 5.57 27.85 -7.40
CA ALA A 100 4.59 26.77 -7.43
C ALA A 100 3.16 27.32 -7.33
N ARG A 101 2.19 26.55 -7.82
CA ARG A 101 0.75 26.81 -7.62
C ARG A 101 -0.01 25.48 -7.63
N PRO A 102 -1.17 25.34 -6.94
CA PRO A 102 -1.95 24.11 -6.99
C PRO A 102 -2.24 23.70 -8.44
N ALA A 103 -1.95 22.45 -8.79
CA ALA A 103 -2.28 21.92 -10.10
C ALA A 103 -3.81 21.89 -10.26
N LYS A 104 -4.29 22.07 -11.49
CA LYS A 104 -5.70 21.86 -11.77
C LYS A 104 -6.01 20.38 -11.65
N VAL A 105 -6.96 20.03 -10.78
CA VAL A 105 -7.57 18.71 -10.74
C VAL A 105 -8.21 18.44 -12.11
N ASN A 106 -7.51 17.67 -12.93
CA ASN A 106 -8.06 17.12 -14.16
C ASN A 106 -8.65 15.75 -13.79
N ASP A 107 -9.95 15.55 -14.04
CA ASP A 107 -10.59 14.23 -14.10
C ASP A 107 -9.99 13.37 -15.22
N ASN A 108 -8.78 12.86 -15.01
CA ASN A 108 -7.93 12.29 -16.06
C ASN A 108 -7.89 10.76 -16.00
N ARG A 109 -9.06 10.14 -16.17
CA ARG A 109 -9.10 8.79 -16.76
C ARG A 109 -8.53 8.89 -18.18
N SER A 110 -7.27 8.47 -18.32
CA SER A 110 -6.42 8.50 -19.52
C SER A 110 -5.85 9.86 -19.95
N ALA A 111 -4.54 10.05 -19.73
CA ALA A 111 -3.70 10.99 -20.47
C ALA A 111 -2.40 10.31 -20.94
N THR A 112 -2.39 9.79 -22.16
CA THR A 112 -1.23 9.13 -22.77
C THR A 112 -0.29 10.12 -23.47
N GLY A 113 1.01 10.07 -23.11
CA GLY A 113 2.12 10.50 -23.97
C GLY A 113 2.67 11.92 -23.73
N GLY A 114 4.01 12.06 -23.71
CA GLY A 114 4.68 13.36 -23.50
C GLY A 114 6.18 13.44 -23.84
N ALA A 115 6.95 12.37 -23.71
CA ALA A 115 8.37 12.28 -24.10
C ALA A 115 8.76 10.80 -24.32
N GLY A 116 9.77 10.43 -25.11
CA GLY A 116 10.61 11.18 -26.04
C GLY A 116 11.61 10.22 -26.68
N GLN A 117 11.54 10.00 -28.01
CA GLN A 117 12.23 8.88 -28.66
C GLN A 117 13.73 9.12 -28.90
N ILE A 118 14.56 8.11 -28.60
CA ILE A 118 15.91 7.94 -29.16
C ILE A 118 16.15 6.49 -29.57
N ASP A 119 16.66 6.30 -30.78
CA ASP A 119 17.09 5.02 -31.34
C ASP A 119 18.54 4.70 -30.92
N GLY A 120 18.88 3.43 -30.68
CA GLY A 120 20.21 3.05 -30.17
C GLY A 120 20.47 1.55 -29.98
N GLU A 121 20.38 0.76 -31.05
CA GLU A 121 20.64 -0.69 -31.05
C GLU A 121 22.14 -1.05 -31.00
N VAL A 122 22.54 -1.96 -30.10
CA VAL A 122 23.65 -2.92 -30.34
C VAL A 122 23.38 -4.28 -29.63
N SER A 123 23.51 -5.36 -30.40
CA SER A 123 23.55 -6.80 -30.03
C SER A 123 24.75 -7.20 -29.14
N ALA A 124 24.89 -8.39 -28.54
CA ALA A 124 23.96 -9.45 -28.11
C ALA A 124 24.70 -10.53 -27.25
N GLU A 125 23.88 -11.34 -26.55
CA GLU A 125 23.95 -12.79 -26.16
C GLU A 125 25.04 -13.74 -26.75
N PRO A 126 25.23 -15.00 -26.23
CA PRO A 126 24.35 -15.87 -25.43
C PRO A 126 25.04 -16.47 -24.14
N ALA A 127 24.64 -17.55 -23.44
CA ALA A 127 23.68 -18.65 -23.69
C ALA A 127 23.20 -19.41 -22.41
N GLU A 128 22.06 -20.11 -22.55
CA GLU A 128 21.73 -21.52 -22.16
C GLU A 128 22.28 -22.16 -20.86
N GLU A 129 21.50 -22.91 -20.04
CA GLU A 129 20.06 -23.31 -19.99
C GLU A 129 19.75 -23.69 -18.49
N SER A 130 18.72 -24.42 -18.00
CA SER A 130 17.82 -25.46 -18.53
C SER A 130 16.35 -25.31 -18.06
N ARG A 131 15.40 -25.60 -18.96
CA ARG A 131 13.95 -25.82 -18.71
C ARG A 131 13.64 -27.36 -18.71
N PRO A 132 12.39 -27.90 -18.66
CA PRO A 132 11.07 -27.23 -18.72
C PRO A 132 9.86 -27.83 -17.91
N ALA A 133 8.76 -27.06 -17.89
CA ALA A 133 7.34 -27.49 -17.96
C ALA A 133 6.71 -28.32 -16.78
N SER A 134 5.39 -28.34 -16.53
CA SER A 134 4.18 -27.67 -17.12
C SER A 134 3.01 -27.73 -16.09
N GLU A 135 1.81 -27.14 -16.26
CA GLU A 135 1.22 -26.37 -17.38
C GLU A 135 0.37 -25.15 -16.87
N LYS A 136 -0.88 -25.34 -16.42
CA LYS A 136 -1.85 -24.26 -16.03
C LYS A 136 -2.93 -24.75 -15.06
N THR A 137 -3.56 -23.79 -14.38
CA THR A 137 -5.03 -23.64 -14.25
C THR A 137 -5.39 -22.15 -14.16
N GLY A 138 -6.64 -21.80 -14.51
CA GLY A 138 -7.19 -20.46 -14.28
C GLY A 138 -7.86 -20.34 -12.89
N PRO A 139 -8.40 -19.16 -12.53
CA PRO A 139 -9.19 -19.02 -11.31
C PRO A 139 -10.48 -19.86 -11.39
N PRO A 140 -10.92 -20.51 -10.30
CA PRO A 140 -12.23 -21.15 -10.23
C PRO A 140 -13.34 -20.11 -9.98
N ASP A 141 -14.49 -20.31 -10.60
CA ASP A 141 -15.71 -19.54 -10.32
C ASP A 141 -16.33 -19.91 -8.96
N PRO A 142 -17.01 -18.97 -8.27
CA PRO A 142 -17.52 -19.18 -6.91
C PRO A 142 -18.97 -19.73 -6.87
N ASP A 143 -19.15 -21.03 -7.11
CA ASP A 143 -20.23 -21.85 -6.49
C ASP A 143 -20.00 -23.36 -6.68
N ALA A 144 -19.78 -24.12 -5.59
CA ALA A 144 -19.66 -25.58 -5.60
C ALA A 144 -19.77 -26.21 -4.19
N THR A 145 -20.98 -26.33 -3.64
CA THR A 145 -21.24 -26.90 -2.30
C THR A 145 -20.99 -28.41 -2.19
N SER A 146 -20.40 -28.87 -1.08
CA SER A 146 -20.70 -30.15 -0.37
C SER A 146 -19.90 -30.23 0.93
N GLY A 147 -20.53 -30.25 2.12
CA GLY A 147 -19.78 -30.39 3.38
C GLY A 147 -20.44 -29.84 4.66
N ASP A 148 -21.71 -30.16 4.92
CA ASP A 148 -22.52 -29.59 6.01
C ASP A 148 -22.08 -29.93 7.46
N ASP A 149 -20.92 -30.57 7.64
CA ASP A 149 -20.33 -30.97 8.93
C ASP A 149 -19.02 -30.17 9.17
N GLU A 150 -18.08 -30.19 8.21
CA GLU A 150 -16.85 -29.37 8.22
C GLU A 150 -17.11 -27.86 8.36
N THR A 151 -18.26 -27.37 7.91
CA THR A 151 -18.66 -25.97 8.11
C THR A 151 -18.96 -25.59 9.57
N ALA A 152 -19.26 -26.54 10.46
CA ALA A 152 -19.59 -26.22 11.86
C ALA A 152 -18.35 -25.79 12.64
N ASP A 153 -17.32 -26.65 12.69
CA ASP A 153 -16.03 -26.35 13.31
C ASP A 153 -15.36 -25.11 12.69
N ALA A 154 -15.41 -24.98 11.36
CA ALA A 154 -14.87 -23.81 10.67
C ALA A 154 -15.55 -22.50 11.09
N VAL A 155 -16.87 -22.48 11.30
CA VAL A 155 -17.60 -21.30 11.78
C VAL A 155 -17.24 -20.97 13.24
N GLU A 156 -17.09 -21.97 14.11
CA GLU A 156 -16.68 -21.75 15.51
C GLU A 156 -15.23 -21.23 15.61
N MET A 157 -14.33 -21.72 14.75
CA MET A 157 -12.96 -21.18 14.61
C MET A 157 -12.95 -19.74 14.11
N ILE A 158 -13.79 -19.40 13.11
CA ILE A 158 -13.92 -18.04 12.58
C ILE A 158 -14.45 -17.07 13.64
N GLU A 159 -15.52 -17.41 14.37
CA GLU A 159 -16.06 -16.54 15.43
C GLU A 159 -15.07 -16.40 16.60
N SER A 160 -14.27 -17.43 16.90
CA SER A 160 -13.18 -17.34 17.89
C SER A 160 -12.05 -16.42 17.44
N LEU A 161 -11.64 -16.49 16.17
CA LEU A 161 -10.67 -15.55 15.57
C LEU A 161 -11.22 -14.11 15.53
N ARG A 162 -12.56 -13.94 15.51
CA ARG A 162 -13.23 -12.63 15.58
C ARG A 162 -13.08 -11.92 16.93
N GLU A 163 -12.72 -12.62 18.00
CA GLU A 163 -12.32 -11.99 19.28
C GLU A 163 -10.98 -11.23 19.17
N VAL A 164 -10.14 -11.53 18.17
CA VAL A 164 -8.79 -10.96 18.04
C VAL A 164 -8.84 -9.65 17.27
N ILE A 165 -8.66 -8.55 17.99
CA ILE A 165 -8.72 -7.18 17.48
C ILE A 165 -7.31 -6.66 17.15
N ASP A 166 -7.14 -6.06 15.97
CA ASP A 166 -5.92 -5.35 15.59
C ASP A 166 -5.74 -4.08 16.46
N PRO A 167 -4.60 -3.91 17.15
CA PRO A 167 -4.42 -2.80 18.09
C PRO A 167 -4.22 -1.43 17.41
N GLU A 168 -3.87 -1.39 16.12
CA GLU A 168 -3.67 -0.16 15.35
C GLU A 168 -4.97 0.25 14.63
N LEU A 169 -5.71 -0.71 14.08
CA LEU A 169 -6.95 -0.47 13.31
C LEU A 169 -8.26 -0.63 14.11
N LEU A 170 -8.21 -1.25 15.30
CA LEU A 170 -9.37 -1.51 16.17
C LEU A 170 -10.51 -2.34 15.55
N ILE A 171 -10.21 -3.10 14.50
CA ILE A 171 -11.11 -4.06 13.82
C ILE A 171 -10.53 -5.47 14.00
N ASN A 172 -11.37 -6.50 14.04
CA ASN A 172 -10.91 -7.88 14.19
C ASN A 172 -10.27 -8.46 12.92
N ILE A 173 -9.40 -9.45 13.09
CA ILE A 173 -8.57 -10.02 12.01
C ILE A 173 -9.39 -10.76 10.92
N VAL A 174 -10.64 -11.14 11.23
CA VAL A 174 -11.59 -11.76 10.29
C VAL A 174 -12.22 -10.70 9.40
N ASP A 175 -12.80 -9.64 9.99
CA ASP A 175 -13.42 -8.53 9.25
C ASP A 175 -12.39 -7.70 8.47
N LEU A 176 -11.11 -7.70 8.89
CA LEU A 176 -9.98 -7.16 8.13
C LEU A 176 -9.55 -8.06 6.95
N GLY A 177 -10.03 -9.30 6.84
CA GLY A 177 -9.62 -10.23 5.79
C GLY A 177 -8.15 -10.68 5.89
N LEU A 178 -7.60 -10.79 7.12
CA LEU A 178 -6.23 -11.24 7.36
C LEU A 178 -6.09 -12.76 7.36
N ILE A 179 -7.17 -13.50 7.62
CA ILE A 179 -7.20 -14.96 7.51
C ILE A 179 -7.32 -15.34 6.04
N TYR A 180 -6.42 -16.19 5.54
CA TYR A 180 -6.41 -16.65 4.14
C TYR A 180 -6.89 -18.09 3.99
N ASP A 181 -6.55 -18.97 4.93
CA ASP A 181 -6.97 -20.37 4.92
C ASP A 181 -7.03 -20.92 6.37
N ILE A 182 -7.98 -21.81 6.63
CA ILE A 182 -8.16 -22.51 7.91
C ILE A 182 -8.26 -24.00 7.59
N ARG A 183 -7.24 -24.76 7.99
CA ARG A 183 -7.15 -26.21 7.76
C ARG A 183 -7.23 -26.94 9.10
N PRO A 184 -8.41 -27.42 9.52
CA PRO A 184 -8.55 -28.27 10.69
C PRO A 184 -8.06 -29.69 10.39
N GLU A 185 -7.29 -30.26 11.31
CA GLU A 185 -6.65 -31.57 11.21
C GLU A 185 -6.87 -32.34 12.53
N HIS A 186 -8.09 -32.84 12.75
CA HIS A 186 -8.52 -33.54 13.97
C HIS A 186 -8.34 -32.71 15.26
N ASP A 187 -7.22 -32.91 15.97
CA ASP A 187 -6.83 -32.26 17.22
C ASP A 187 -5.95 -31.02 17.03
N LYS A 188 -5.46 -30.78 15.80
CA LYS A 188 -4.68 -29.61 15.40
C LYS A 188 -5.51 -28.70 14.49
N VAL A 189 -5.27 -27.39 14.55
CA VAL A 189 -5.65 -26.46 13.47
C VAL A 189 -4.40 -25.78 12.90
N THR A 190 -4.35 -25.68 11.57
CA THR A 190 -3.32 -24.93 10.84
C THR A 190 -3.98 -23.74 10.13
N VAL A 191 -3.67 -22.51 10.53
CA VAL A 191 -4.24 -21.29 9.93
C VAL A 191 -3.14 -20.51 9.21
N ASP A 192 -3.40 -20.17 7.95
CA ASP A 192 -2.54 -19.26 7.18
C ASP A 192 -3.15 -17.85 7.26
N MET A 193 -2.38 -16.89 7.80
CA MET A 193 -2.79 -15.49 7.90
C MET A 193 -1.71 -14.53 7.40
N THR A 194 -2.13 -13.34 6.97
CA THR A 194 -1.25 -12.23 6.58
C THR A 194 -1.27 -11.11 7.64
N LEU A 195 -0.45 -10.08 7.43
CA LEU A 195 -0.54 -8.80 8.13
C LEU A 195 -0.97 -7.70 7.15
N THR A 196 -1.51 -6.60 7.68
CA THR A 196 -1.76 -5.35 6.97
C THR A 196 -0.48 -4.69 6.44
N SER A 197 0.66 -4.98 7.07
CA SER A 197 2.00 -4.59 6.62
C SER A 197 3.05 -5.63 7.03
N PRO A 198 4.01 -5.99 6.17
CA PRO A 198 5.07 -6.97 6.48
C PRO A 198 6.03 -6.52 7.58
N ALA A 199 5.99 -5.24 7.98
CA ALA A 199 6.80 -4.67 9.06
C ALA A 199 5.97 -4.30 10.31
N CYS A 200 4.72 -4.75 10.42
CA CYS A 200 3.84 -4.39 11.53
C CYS A 200 4.41 -4.86 12.89
N PRO A 201 4.67 -3.96 13.86
CA PRO A 201 5.26 -4.31 15.15
C PRO A 201 4.32 -5.15 16.03
N ALA A 202 3.00 -5.07 15.80
CA ALA A 202 2.00 -5.89 16.47
C ALA A 202 1.85 -7.30 15.87
N GLY A 203 2.49 -7.61 14.74
CA GLY A 203 2.37 -8.90 14.05
C GLY A 203 2.60 -10.13 14.96
N PRO A 204 3.68 -10.19 15.76
CA PRO A 204 3.89 -11.29 16.71
C PRO A 204 2.81 -11.39 17.80
N GLN A 205 2.23 -10.27 18.22
CA GLN A 205 1.13 -10.24 19.19
C GLN A 205 -0.15 -10.80 18.57
N LEU A 206 -0.48 -10.41 17.33
CA LEU A 206 -1.64 -10.91 16.60
C LEU A 206 -1.57 -12.42 16.36
N VAL A 207 -0.40 -12.91 15.92
CA VAL A 207 -0.13 -14.35 15.78
C VAL A 207 -0.31 -15.08 17.12
N GLN A 208 0.16 -14.51 18.23
CA GLN A 208 -0.04 -15.10 19.55
C GLN A 208 -1.51 -15.06 19.99
N GLN A 209 -2.25 -13.98 19.72
CA GLN A 209 -3.66 -13.86 20.10
C GLN A 209 -4.57 -14.75 19.24
N ALA A 210 -4.28 -14.92 17.94
CA ALA A 210 -4.97 -15.88 17.07
C ALA A 210 -4.77 -17.32 17.55
N LYS A 211 -3.53 -17.71 17.86
CA LYS A 211 -3.22 -19.01 18.48
C LYS A 211 -3.98 -19.22 19.80
N LEU A 212 -3.92 -18.24 20.71
CA LEU A 212 -4.61 -18.29 22.00
C LEU A 212 -6.15 -18.16 21.92
N ALA A 213 -6.71 -17.75 20.78
CA ALA A 213 -8.16 -17.78 20.57
C ALA A 213 -8.62 -19.17 20.16
N LEU A 214 -7.88 -19.83 19.26
CA LEU A 214 -8.16 -21.19 18.82
C LEU A 214 -7.92 -22.23 19.93
N GLU A 215 -6.84 -22.08 20.72
CA GLU A 215 -6.51 -22.97 21.86
C GLU A 215 -7.44 -22.77 23.09
N LYS A 216 -8.53 -22.02 22.96
CA LYS A 216 -9.66 -22.02 23.93
C LYS A 216 -10.73 -23.06 23.60
N LEU A 217 -10.83 -23.48 22.33
CA LEU A 217 -11.89 -24.37 21.88
C LEU A 217 -11.59 -25.80 22.36
N ASP A 218 -12.54 -26.44 23.03
CA ASP A 218 -12.40 -27.82 23.52
C ASP A 218 -12.10 -28.83 22.39
N SER A 219 -12.33 -28.46 21.13
CA SER A 219 -12.01 -29.24 19.91
C SER A 219 -10.54 -29.17 19.47
N ILE A 220 -9.70 -28.29 20.05
CA ILE A 220 -8.34 -27.98 19.53
C ILE A 220 -7.28 -28.14 20.63
N GLU A 221 -6.39 -29.14 20.52
CA GLU A 221 -5.24 -29.30 21.42
C GLU A 221 -4.02 -28.46 20.98
N THR A 222 -3.88 -28.12 19.70
CA THR A 222 -2.77 -27.29 19.20
C THR A 222 -3.17 -26.42 18.00
N ALA A 223 -2.95 -25.11 18.11
CA ALA A 223 -3.07 -24.20 16.97
C ALA A 223 -1.69 -23.79 16.41
N GLU A 224 -1.53 -23.90 15.10
CA GLU A 224 -0.36 -23.48 14.34
C GLU A 224 -0.75 -22.33 13.39
N ILE A 225 -0.03 -21.22 13.48
CA ILE A 225 -0.31 -20.00 12.72
C ILE A 225 0.87 -19.73 11.77
N ASN A 226 0.63 -19.84 10.46
CA ASN A 226 1.61 -19.52 9.44
C ASN A 226 1.43 -18.09 8.97
N LEU A 227 2.52 -17.33 8.93
CA LEU A 227 2.51 -15.96 8.44
C LEU A 227 2.85 -15.92 6.94
N VAL A 228 1.84 -15.75 6.09
CA VAL A 228 1.98 -15.71 4.64
C VAL A 228 1.96 -14.27 4.12
N MET A 229 3.03 -13.87 3.42
CA MET A 229 3.17 -12.54 2.82
C MET A 229 2.77 -12.48 1.33
N THR A 230 2.35 -13.62 0.77
CA THR A 230 2.00 -13.79 -0.65
C THR A 230 0.71 -14.62 -0.74
N PRO A 231 -0.36 -14.13 -1.41
CA PRO A 231 -0.49 -12.78 -1.98
C PRO A 231 -0.43 -11.69 -0.90
N PRO A 232 0.02 -10.46 -1.23
CA PRO A 232 -0.05 -9.34 -0.30
C PRO A 232 -1.50 -9.01 0.05
N TRP A 233 -1.70 -8.43 1.23
CA TRP A 233 -3.02 -7.98 1.68
C TRP A 233 -3.46 -6.71 0.94
N THR A 234 -4.76 -6.58 0.65
CA THR A 234 -5.39 -5.35 0.16
C THR A 234 -6.74 -5.14 0.87
N PRO A 235 -7.23 -3.89 1.03
CA PRO A 235 -8.53 -3.60 1.67
C PRO A 235 -9.76 -4.18 0.96
N GLU A 236 -9.60 -4.63 -0.28
CA GLU A 236 -10.63 -5.37 -1.03
C GLU A 236 -11.04 -6.66 -0.29
N ARG A 237 -10.12 -7.23 0.52
CA ARG A 237 -10.36 -8.40 1.39
C ARG A 237 -11.19 -8.11 2.63
N MET A 238 -11.34 -6.84 3.02
CA MET A 238 -12.14 -6.47 4.19
C MET A 238 -13.64 -6.67 3.93
N THR A 239 -14.41 -6.87 4.99
CA THR A 239 -15.88 -6.77 4.91
C THR A 239 -16.31 -5.32 4.65
N ASP A 240 -17.47 -5.11 4.02
CA ASP A 240 -17.99 -3.74 3.77
C ASP A 240 -18.14 -2.96 5.08
N ASP A 241 -18.67 -3.61 6.11
CA ASP A 241 -18.74 -3.13 7.48
C ASP A 241 -17.39 -2.66 8.06
N ALA A 242 -16.27 -3.25 7.64
CA ALA A 242 -14.93 -2.83 8.05
C ALA A 242 -14.38 -1.69 7.17
N ARG A 243 -14.69 -1.69 5.86
CA ARG A 243 -14.35 -0.59 4.94
C ARG A 243 -15.01 0.72 5.35
N ASP A 244 -16.32 0.70 5.61
CA ASP A 244 -17.07 1.84 6.14
C ASP A 244 -16.48 2.39 7.44
N LYS A 245 -16.04 1.51 8.36
CA LYS A 245 -15.40 1.90 9.64
C LYS A 245 -14.05 2.60 9.45
N LEU A 246 -13.32 2.33 8.37
CA LEU A 246 -12.07 3.02 8.02
C LEU A 246 -12.27 4.17 7.00
N GLY A 247 -13.51 4.42 6.54
CA GLY A 247 -13.79 5.44 5.51
C GLY A 247 -13.26 5.09 4.11
N ILE A 248 -13.14 3.80 3.80
CA ILE A 248 -12.70 3.30 2.49
C ILE A 248 -13.95 2.99 1.65
N PHE A 249 -14.02 3.56 0.44
CA PHE A 249 -15.19 3.51 -0.47
C PHE A 249 -14.80 3.05 -1.88
#